data_AF-A0A246G0J2-F1
#
_entry.id   AF-A0A246G0J2-F1
#
_cell.length_a   1.000
_cell.length_b   1.000
_cell.length_c   1.000
_cell.angle_alpha   90.00
_cell.angle_beta   90.00
_cell.angle_gamma   90.00
#
_symmetry.space_group_name_H-M   'P 1'
#
loop_
_entity.id
_entity.type
_entity.pdbx_description
1 polymer ?
#
loop_
_entity_poly.entity_id
_entity_poly.type
_entity_poly.pdbx_seq_one_letter_code
_entity_poly.pdbx_strand_id
1 'polypeptide(L)' 'MQSQELVYRALYDFNLTQLSIVAALEDMAALVEKVAYLSPEVVDSLKRHLETVGRNCDRSCDSMYSLVNVKATSD' A
#
# COMPACT_ATOMS: atom_id res chain seq x y z
N MET A 1 -26.99 0.89 -10.88
CA MET A 1 -27.02 1.16 -9.42
C MET A 1 -26.31 0.07 -8.61
N GLN A 2 -26.81 -1.18 -8.53
CA GLN A 2 -26.14 -2.25 -7.74
C GLN A 2 -24.68 -2.53 -8.11
N SER A 3 -24.32 -2.50 -9.40
CA SER A 3 -22.94 -2.75 -9.84
C SER A 3 -21.95 -1.66 -9.38
N GLN A 4 -22.38 -0.39 -9.34
CA GLN A 4 -21.55 0.71 -8.85
C GLN A 4 -21.36 0.66 -7.33
N GLU A 5 -22.40 0.31 -6.57
CA GLU A 5 -22.28 0.14 -5.10
C GLU A 5 -21.29 -0.97 -4.73
N LEU A 6 -21.30 -2.09 -5.47
CA LEU A 6 -20.32 -3.16 -5.29
C LEU A 6 -18.89 -2.71 -5.60
N VAL A 7 -18.71 -1.90 -6.66
CA VAL A 7 -17.40 -1.31 -7.00
C VAL A 7 -16.94 -0.35 -5.91
N TYR A 8 -17.78 0.56 -5.44
CA TYR A 8 -17.42 1.48 -4.36
C TYR A 8 -17.08 0.77 -3.06
N ARG A 9 -17.81 -0.30 -2.72
CA ARG A 9 -17.49 -1.11 -1.54
C ARG A 9 -16.16 -1.85 -1.67
N ALA A 10 -15.90 -2.44 -2.84
CA ALA A 10 -14.61 -3.08 -3.11
C ALA A 10 -13.43 -2.09 -3.01
N LEU A 11 -13.60 -0.85 -3.51
CA LEU A 11 -12.61 0.21 -3.38
C LEU A 11 -12.39 0.64 -1.94
N TYR A 12 -13.47 0.75 -1.15
CA TYR A 12 -13.38 1.07 0.27
C TYR A 12 -12.63 -0.02 1.06
N ASP A 13 -12.99 -1.29 0.86
CA ASP A 13 -12.32 -2.42 1.51
C ASP A 13 -10.85 -2.53 1.08
N PHE A 14 -10.56 -2.22 -0.19
CA PHE A 14 -9.19 -2.13 -0.70
C PHE A 14 -8.40 -1.03 0.00
N ASN A 15 -8.97 0.17 0.15
CA ASN A 15 -8.34 1.30 0.85
C ASN A 15 -7.98 0.95 2.30
N LEU A 16 -8.92 0.32 3.03
CA LEU A 16 -8.67 -0.14 4.40
C LEU A 16 -7.53 -1.16 4.46
N THR A 17 -7.51 -2.10 3.52
CA THR A 17 -6.44 -3.10 3.42
C THR A 17 -5.09 -2.44 3.19
N GLN A 18 -5.02 -1.42 2.34
CA GLN A 18 -3.78 -0.70 2.09
C GLN A 18 -3.27 0.08 3.30
N LEU A 19 -4.15 0.77 4.02
CA LEU A 19 -3.77 1.44 5.27
C LEU A 19 -3.17 0.45 6.26
N SER A 20 -3.75 -0.76 6.36
CA SER A 20 -3.19 -1.82 7.21
C SER A 20 -1.83 -2.32 6.71
N ILE A 21 -1.61 -2.42 5.40
CA ILE A 21 -0.31 -2.81 4.83
C ILE A 21 0.75 -1.75 5.14
N VAL A 22 0.44 -0.47 4.94
CA VAL A 22 1.38 0.63 5.22
C VAL A 22 1.78 0.62 6.70
N ALA A 23 0.80 0.54 7.61
CA ALA A 23 1.08 0.44 9.05
C ALA A 23 1.98 -0.77 9.39
N ALA A 24 1.71 -1.93 8.79
CA ALA A 24 2.55 -3.12 9.00
C ALA A 24 3.98 -2.92 8.47
N LEU A 25 4.17 -2.23 7.35
CA LEU A 25 5.50 -1.92 6.82
C LEU A 25 6.27 -0.95 7.72
N GLU A 26 5.59 0.04 8.30
CA GLU A 26 6.16 0.98 9.28
C GLU A 26 6.59 0.24 10.56
N ASP A 27 5.74 -0.63 11.09
CA ASP A 27 6.06 -1.47 12.24
C ASP A 27 7.27 -2.38 11.97
N MET A 28 7.35 -2.98 10.78
CA MET A 28 8.49 -3.78 10.35
C MET A 28 9.77 -2.94 10.27
N ALA A 29 9.71 -1.72 9.74
CA ALA A 29 10.86 -0.84 9.67
C ALA A 29 11.38 -0.46 11.07
N ALA A 30 10.46 -0.17 12.01
CA ALA A 30 10.79 0.08 13.41
C ALA A 30 11.35 -1.16 14.13
N LEU A 31 10.90 -2.36 13.76
CA LEU A 31 11.42 -3.61 14.30
C LEU A 31 12.85 -3.87 13.82
N VAL A 32 13.14 -3.61 12.53
CA VAL A 32 14.48 -3.79 11.95
C VAL A 32 15.53 -2.96 12.70
N GLU A 33 15.19 -1.76 13.18
CA GLU A 33 16.09 -0.93 14.01
C GLU A 33 16.43 -1.57 15.37
N LYS A 34 15.57 -2.44 15.88
CA LYS A 34 15.72 -3.07 17.19
C LYS A 34 16.44 -4.42 17.13
N VAL A 35 16.74 -4.93 15.93
CA VAL A 35 17.44 -6.21 15.78
C VAL A 35 18.94 -6.01 15.98
N ALA A 36 19.42 -6.35 17.18
CA ALA A 36 20.79 -6.11 17.64
C ALA A 36 21.91 -6.80 16.82
N TYR A 37 21.58 -7.74 15.93
CA TYR A 37 22.55 -8.57 15.21
C TYR A 37 22.69 -8.22 13.72
N LEU A 38 21.94 -7.23 13.22
CA LEU A 38 22.05 -6.82 11.82
C LEU A 38 23.16 -5.78 11.67
N SER A 39 23.96 -5.90 10.60
CA SER A 39 24.90 -4.84 10.26
C SER A 39 24.13 -3.60 9.78
N PRO A 40 24.68 -2.39 9.93
CA PRO A 40 24.04 -1.16 9.46
C PRO A 40 23.62 -1.22 7.98
N GLU A 41 24.44 -1.82 7.11
CA GLU A 41 24.15 -1.93 5.68
C GLU A 41 22.91 -2.82 5.42
N VAL A 42 22.74 -3.87 6.22
CA VAL A 42 21.57 -4.76 6.11
C VAL A 42 20.32 -4.06 6.60
N VAL A 43 20.40 -3.31 7.71
CA VAL A 43 19.31 -2.48 8.24
C VAL A 43 18.84 -1.47 7.19
N ASP A 44 19.77 -0.74 6.58
CA ASP A 44 19.47 0.28 5.57
C ASP A 44 18.91 -0.33 4.27
N SER A 45 19.40 -1.51 3.89
CA SER A 45 18.88 -2.24 2.74
C SER A 45 17.43 -2.68 2.97
N LEU A 46 17.14 -3.26 4.14
CA LEU A 46 15.79 -3.71 4.50
C LEU A 46 14.80 -2.55 4.58
N LYS A 47 15.19 -1.43 5.21
CA LYS A 47 14.35 -0.22 5.27
C LYS A 47 14.01 0.30 3.87
N ARG A 48 15.01 0.45 3.00
CA ARG A 48 14.78 0.87 1.61
C ARG A 48 13.87 -0.09 0.84
N HIS A 49 13.96 -1.38 1.12
CA HIS A 49 13.08 -2.37 0.52
C HIS A 49 11.63 -2.19 1.00
N LEU A 50 11.41 -2.07 2.31
CA LEU A 50 10.09 -1.83 2.90
C LEU A 50 9.46 -0.53 2.34
N GLU A 51 10.23 0.56 2.26
CA GLU A 51 9.76 1.80 1.63
C GLU A 51 9.37 1.62 0.16
N THR A 52 10.14 0.82 -0.59
CA THR A 52 9.85 0.56 -2.00
C THR A 52 8.56 -0.24 -2.16
N VAL A 53 8.31 -1.20 -1.26
CA VAL A 53 7.03 -1.94 -1.22
C VAL A 53 5.88 -0.99 -0.90
N GLY A 54 6.04 -0.08 0.07
CA GLY A 54 5.04 0.95 0.40
C GLY A 54 4.68 1.82 -0.81
N ARG A 55 5.69 2.42 -1.45
CA ARG A 55 5.50 3.24 -2.67
C ARG A 55 4.82 2.49 -3.81
N ASN A 56 5.13 1.21 -3.98
CA ASN A 56 4.49 0.38 -5.00
C ASN A 56 3.01 0.11 -4.65
N CYS A 57 2.70 -0.07 -3.37
CA CYS A 57 1.32 -0.22 -2.90
C CYS A 57 0.50 1.04 -3.22
N ASP A 58 1.02 2.22 -2.90
CA ASP A 58 0.37 3.50 -3.19
C ASP A 58 0.12 3.68 -4.69
N ARG A 59 1.14 3.43 -5.53
CA ARG A 59 1.01 3.54 -6.99
C ARG A 59 -0.03 2.58 -7.57
N SER A 60 -0.10 1.36 -7.06
CA SER A 60 -1.14 0.41 -7.45
C SER A 60 -2.55 0.90 -7.08
N CYS A 61 -2.68 1.60 -5.95
CA CYS A 61 -3.92 2.24 -5.55
C CYS A 61 -4.37 3.32 -6.52
N ASP A 62 -3.48 4.28 -6.77
CA ASP A 62 -3.74 5.41 -7.67
C ASP A 62 -4.15 4.91 -9.06
N SER A 63 -3.49 3.86 -9.53
CA SER A 63 -3.82 3.19 -10.79
C SER A 63 -5.26 2.66 -10.78
N MET A 64 -5.70 1.99 -9.71
CA MET A 64 -7.06 1.46 -9.62
C MET A 64 -8.12 2.56 -9.49
N TYR A 65 -7.88 3.60 -8.70
CA TYR A 65 -8.80 4.74 -8.62
C TYR A 65 -8.89 5.49 -9.95
N SER A 66 -7.79 5.64 -10.69
CA SER A 66 -7.82 6.26 -12.02
C SER A 66 -8.65 5.47 -13.04
N LEU A 67 -8.61 4.14 -13.00
CA LEU A 67 -9.43 3.28 -13.87
C LEU A 67 -10.94 3.49 -13.63
N VAL A 68 -11.33 3.72 -12.38
CA VAL A 68 -12.73 3.99 -12.00
C VAL A 68 -13.18 5.34 -12.54
N ASN A 69 -12.31 6.35 -12.47
CA ASN A 69 -12.61 7.69 -13.00
C ASN A 69 -12.71 7.70 -14.54
N VAL A 70 -11.84 6.96 -15.25
CA VAL A 70 -11.91 6.83 -16.71
C VAL A 70 -13.21 6.18 -17.15
N LYS A 71 -13.68 5.16 -16.40
CA LYS A 71 -14.94 4.49 -16.69
C LYS A 71 -16.16 5.39 -16.42
N ALA A 72 -16.11 6.20 -15.36
CA ALA A 72 -17.18 7.15 -15.02
C ALA A 72 -17.33 8.30 -16.03
N THR A 73 -16.30 8.61 -16.83
CA THR A 73 -16.36 9.62 -17.90
C THR A 73 -16.68 9.06 -19.29
N SER A 74 -16.74 7.73 -19.43
CA SER A 74 -16.96 7.05 -20.71
C SER A 74 -18.37 6.47 -20.87
N ASP A 75 -19.18 6.50 -19.80
CA ASP A 75 -20.61 6.17 -19.75
C ASP A 75 -21.45 7.45 -19.67
#